data_AF-A0A964R919-F1
#
_entry.id   AF-A0A964R919-F1
#
_cell.length_a   1.000
_cell.length_b   1.000
_cell.length_c   1.000
_cell.angle_alpha   90.00
_cell.angle_beta   90.00
_cell.angle_gamma   90.00
#
_symmetry.space_group_name_H-M   'P 1'
#
loop_
_entity.id
_entity.type
_entity.pdbx_description
1 polymer ?
#
loop_
_entity_poly.entity_id
_entity_poly.type
_entity_poly.pdbx_seq_one_letter_code
_entity_poly.pdbx_strand_id
1 'polypeptide(L)'
;MPDRFQQLYPWFFAVVVALSRWPGLFPPNFSVVYSLCLCGGMFFPGRWAIALPLGTLLVSDVALNLWYQFGKGYDVWDPASLLYMVGNYAGYAALFLLGRGLKPLVPGTRWLRLPPAVLGSLLGVMLFYGVTNTLSWLRDPAYAKTLAGWWTALTTGSAGWPETWKFLRNSLLSSALFSALFAVAWQAAPSESPQEKGECTPPAEVDGEAEERTA
;
A
#
# COMPACT_ATOMS: atom_id res chain seq x y z
N MET A 1 -9.97 22.25 -15.89
CA MET A 1 -9.05 21.25 -16.50
C MET A 1 -8.20 20.70 -15.36
N PRO A 2 -8.20 19.39 -15.08
CA PRO A 2 -7.28 18.83 -14.09
C PRO A 2 -5.87 19.21 -14.51
N ASP A 3 -5.11 19.75 -13.58
CA ASP A 3 -3.77 20.28 -13.84
C ASP A 3 -2.92 19.18 -14.47
N ARG A 4 -2.12 19.46 -15.52
CA ARG A 4 -1.29 18.44 -16.20
C ARG A 4 -0.41 17.67 -15.20
N PHE A 5 -0.05 18.33 -14.10
CA PHE A 5 0.70 17.77 -12.99
C PHE A 5 -0.06 16.65 -12.23
N GLN A 6 -1.38 16.73 -12.12
CA GLN A 6 -2.21 15.70 -11.46
C GLN A 6 -2.32 14.43 -12.29
N GLN A 7 -2.30 14.54 -13.62
CA GLN A 7 -2.30 13.39 -14.53
C GLN A 7 -0.99 12.59 -14.43
N LEU A 8 0.09 13.20 -13.91
CA LEU A 8 1.40 12.56 -13.75
C LEU A 8 1.53 11.77 -12.43
N TYR A 9 0.67 12.01 -11.42
CA TYR A 9 0.79 11.33 -10.12
C TYR A 9 0.73 9.81 -10.21
N PRO A 10 -0.20 9.18 -10.97
CA PRO A 10 -0.22 7.71 -11.10
C PRO A 10 1.08 7.16 -11.70
N TRP A 11 1.66 7.86 -12.67
CA TRP A 11 2.92 7.47 -13.31
C TRP A 11 4.11 7.62 -12.37
N PHE A 12 4.17 8.71 -11.60
CA PHE A 12 5.17 8.89 -10.56
C PHE A 12 5.11 7.77 -9.52
N PHE A 13 3.91 7.43 -9.03
CA PHE A 13 3.72 6.31 -8.12
C PHE A 13 4.16 4.97 -8.73
N ALA A 14 3.80 4.71 -9.99
CA ALA A 14 4.23 3.51 -10.69
C ALA A 14 5.76 3.43 -10.80
N VAL A 15 6.44 4.55 -11.10
CA VAL A 15 7.91 4.62 -11.14
C VAL A 15 8.52 4.37 -9.76
N VAL A 16 7.99 4.96 -8.69
CA VAL A 16 8.47 4.71 -7.32
C VAL A 16 8.34 3.24 -6.96
N VAL A 17 7.22 2.59 -7.29
CA VAL A 17 7.03 1.16 -7.07
C VAL A 17 8.01 0.33 -7.90
N ALA A 18 8.21 0.67 -9.17
CA ALA A 18 9.13 -0.03 -10.04
C ALA A 18 10.58 0.07 -9.53
N LEU A 19 11.03 1.28 -9.16
CA LEU A 19 12.36 1.50 -8.61
C LEU A 19 12.55 0.79 -7.26
N SER A 20 11.58 0.89 -6.35
CA SER A 20 11.69 0.24 -5.03
C SER A 20 11.65 -1.28 -5.11
N ARG A 21 11.32 -1.85 -6.27
CA ARG A 21 11.25 -3.29 -6.52
C ARG A 21 12.26 -3.77 -7.55
N TRP A 22 13.12 -2.88 -8.07
CA TRP A 22 14.12 -3.24 -9.07
C TRP A 22 15.19 -4.17 -8.47
N PRO A 23 15.43 -5.35 -9.07
CA PRO A 23 16.40 -6.30 -8.54
C PRO A 23 17.80 -5.68 -8.38
N GLY A 24 18.32 -5.67 -7.15
CA GLY A 24 19.66 -5.17 -6.83
C GLY A 24 19.80 -3.65 -6.68
N LEU A 25 18.74 -2.86 -6.91
CA LEU A 25 18.82 -1.41 -6.73
C LEU A 25 18.79 -1.00 -5.25
N PHE A 26 17.94 -1.67 -4.46
CA PHE A 26 17.79 -1.42 -3.03
C PHE A 26 18.08 -2.68 -2.21
N PRO A 27 18.40 -2.54 -0.91
CA PRO A 27 18.50 -3.68 0.00
C PRO A 27 17.22 -4.53 -0.02
N PRO A 28 17.31 -5.85 0.20
CA PRO A 28 16.13 -6.71 0.26
C PRO A 28 15.06 -6.19 1.22
N ASN A 29 13.80 -6.28 0.81
CA ASN A 29 12.62 -5.76 1.55
C ASN A 29 12.57 -4.23 1.77
N PHE A 30 13.50 -3.45 1.24
CA PHE A 30 13.34 -2.00 1.17
C PHE A 30 12.41 -1.64 0.00
N SER A 31 11.13 -1.44 0.29
CA SER A 31 10.10 -1.23 -0.75
C SER A 31 8.94 -0.35 -0.28
N VAL A 32 8.26 0.29 -1.24
CA VAL A 32 7.05 1.11 -1.00
C VAL A 32 5.81 0.28 -0.66
N VAL A 33 5.84 -1.02 -0.96
CA VAL A 33 4.68 -1.92 -0.94
C VAL A 33 3.88 -1.88 0.36
N TYR A 34 4.55 -2.01 1.51
CA TYR A 34 3.90 -2.03 2.81
C TYR A 34 3.11 -0.74 3.07
N SER A 35 3.76 0.42 2.83
CA SER A 35 3.11 1.72 2.94
C SER A 35 2.01 1.90 1.91
N LEU A 36 2.21 1.47 0.66
CA LEU A 36 1.21 1.60 -0.40
C LEU A 36 -0.09 0.86 -0.04
N CYS A 37 0.01 -0.36 0.48
CA CYS A 37 -1.17 -1.12 0.91
C CYS A 37 -1.87 -0.43 2.09
N LEU A 38 -1.14 -0.05 3.12
CA LEU A 38 -1.72 0.57 4.31
C LEU A 38 -2.28 1.97 4.03
N CYS A 39 -1.49 2.84 3.40
CA CYS A 39 -1.90 4.18 3.01
C CYS A 39 -3.01 4.16 1.95
N GLY A 40 -3.03 3.16 1.06
CA GLY A 40 -4.14 2.94 0.13
C GLY A 40 -5.47 2.68 0.87
N GLY A 41 -5.45 1.87 1.93
CA GLY A 41 -6.62 1.64 2.78
C GLY A 41 -7.05 2.87 3.58
N MET A 42 -6.07 3.68 3.99
CA MET A 42 -6.26 4.85 4.85
C MET A 42 -6.79 6.06 4.07
N PHE A 43 -6.23 6.36 2.89
CA PHE A 43 -6.44 7.62 2.19
C PHE A 43 -7.27 7.49 0.91
N PHE A 44 -7.12 6.42 0.14
CA PHE A 44 -7.71 6.37 -1.20
C PHE A 44 -9.22 6.10 -1.17
N PRO A 45 -10.02 6.81 -1.98
CA PRO A 45 -11.46 6.59 -2.06
C PRO A 45 -11.84 5.52 -3.11
N GLY A 46 -13.01 4.90 -2.91
CA GLY A 46 -13.68 4.06 -3.90
C GLY A 46 -12.86 2.86 -4.39
N ARG A 47 -13.06 2.49 -5.66
CA ARG A 47 -12.37 1.36 -6.31
C ARG A 47 -10.85 1.54 -6.41
N TRP A 48 -10.38 2.79 -6.44
CA TRP A 48 -8.95 3.11 -6.57
C TRP A 48 -8.14 2.76 -5.33
N ALA A 49 -8.79 2.67 -4.17
CA ALA A 49 -8.17 2.19 -2.94
C ALA A 49 -7.62 0.76 -3.08
N ILE A 50 -8.24 -0.06 -3.91
CA ILE A 50 -7.85 -1.46 -4.14
C ILE A 50 -7.03 -1.56 -5.43
N ALA A 51 -7.52 -0.94 -6.50
CA ALA A 51 -6.91 -1.05 -7.82
C ALA A 51 -5.46 -0.52 -7.86
N LEU A 52 -5.16 0.60 -7.20
CA LEU A 52 -3.79 1.13 -7.21
C LEU A 52 -2.81 0.26 -6.41
N PRO A 53 -3.05 -0.07 -5.13
CA PRO A 53 -2.11 -0.91 -4.38
C PRO A 53 -1.98 -2.31 -4.95
N LEU A 54 -3.09 -3.03 -5.12
CA LEU A 54 -3.06 -4.44 -5.52
C LEU A 54 -2.78 -4.63 -7.01
N GLY A 55 -3.28 -3.73 -7.87
CA GLY A 55 -3.00 -3.79 -9.30
C GLY A 55 -1.53 -3.52 -9.61
N THR A 56 -0.93 -2.50 -9.01
CA THR A 56 0.50 -2.22 -9.21
C THR A 56 1.37 -3.34 -8.66
N LEU A 57 0.98 -3.92 -7.52
CA LEU A 57 1.63 -5.11 -6.96
C LEU A 57 1.60 -6.29 -7.93
N LEU A 58 0.42 -6.64 -8.44
CA LEU A 58 0.24 -7.76 -9.36
C LEU A 58 1.08 -7.61 -10.61
N VAL A 59 1.07 -6.43 -11.23
CA VAL A 59 1.89 -6.14 -12.41
C VAL A 59 3.38 -6.28 -12.07
N SER A 60 3.81 -5.73 -10.93
CA SER A 60 5.22 -5.82 -10.52
C SER A 60 5.67 -7.24 -10.20
N ASP A 61 4.81 -8.07 -9.59
CA ASP A 61 5.11 -9.45 -9.27
C ASP A 61 5.17 -10.31 -10.52
N VAL A 62 4.24 -10.13 -11.47
CA VAL A 62 4.30 -10.82 -12.77
C VAL A 62 5.60 -10.47 -13.49
N ALA A 63 5.96 -9.19 -13.57
CA ALA A 63 7.21 -8.76 -14.21
C ALA A 63 8.45 -9.37 -13.53
N LEU A 64 8.50 -9.36 -12.20
CA LEU A 64 9.60 -9.97 -11.43
C LEU A 64 9.67 -11.48 -11.64
N ASN A 65 8.54 -12.18 -11.58
CA ASN A 65 8.51 -13.63 -11.80
C ASN A 65 8.98 -14.00 -13.21
N LEU A 66 8.57 -13.25 -14.24
CA LEU A 66 9.08 -13.44 -15.61
C LEU A 66 10.59 -13.20 -15.68
N TRP A 67 11.10 -12.16 -15.01
CA TRP A 67 12.54 -11.89 -14.95
C TRP A 67 13.33 -13.01 -14.26
N TYR A 68 12.83 -13.56 -13.15
CA TYR A 68 13.46 -14.70 -12.47
C TYR A 68 13.37 -15.99 -13.28
N GLN A 69 12.23 -16.26 -13.92
CA GLN A 69 12.04 -17.44 -14.76
C GLN A 69 12.98 -17.43 -15.97
N PHE A 70 12.95 -16.37 -16.77
CA PHE A 70 13.68 -16.30 -18.03
C PHE A 70 15.11 -15.80 -17.88
N GLY A 71 15.39 -14.94 -16.90
CA GLY A 71 16.71 -14.36 -16.67
C GLY A 71 17.59 -15.16 -15.71
N LYS A 72 17.00 -15.97 -14.82
CA LYS A 72 17.75 -16.76 -13.81
C LYS A 72 17.42 -18.26 -13.83
N GLY A 73 16.40 -18.69 -14.56
CA GLY A 73 16.04 -20.11 -14.67
C GLY A 73 15.34 -20.69 -13.43
N TYR A 74 14.82 -19.84 -12.54
CA TYR A 74 14.06 -20.32 -11.38
C TYR A 74 12.65 -20.76 -11.80
N ASP A 75 12.18 -21.88 -11.26
CA ASP A 75 10.78 -22.28 -11.38
C ASP A 75 9.96 -21.53 -10.33
N VAL A 76 9.36 -20.41 -10.73
CA VAL A 76 8.63 -19.49 -9.85
C VAL A 76 7.11 -19.63 -9.97
N TRP A 77 6.65 -20.44 -10.92
CA TRP A 77 5.22 -20.70 -11.18
C TRP A 77 4.77 -22.06 -10.64
N ASP A 78 5.63 -22.77 -9.92
CA ASP A 78 5.29 -24.02 -9.26
C ASP A 78 4.24 -23.80 -8.15
N PRO A 79 3.45 -24.83 -7.79
CA PRO A 79 2.37 -24.70 -6.81
C PRO A 79 2.82 -24.18 -5.43
N ALA A 80 4.04 -24.50 -4.98
CA ALA A 80 4.54 -24.03 -3.70
C ALA A 80 4.86 -22.52 -3.76
N SER A 81 5.56 -22.06 -4.80
CA SER A 81 5.83 -20.62 -5.02
C SER A 81 4.53 -19.82 -5.13
N LEU A 82 3.53 -20.32 -5.84
CA LEU A 82 2.21 -19.69 -5.94
C LEU A 82 1.51 -19.63 -4.58
N LEU A 83 1.60 -20.68 -3.76
CA LEU A 83 1.02 -20.68 -2.41
C LEU A 83 1.72 -19.65 -1.50
N TYR A 84 3.05 -19.51 -1.59
CA TYR A 84 3.79 -18.46 -0.89
C TYR A 84 3.34 -17.06 -1.34
N MET A 85 3.14 -16.87 -2.65
CA MET A 85 2.64 -15.61 -3.19
C MET A 85 1.24 -15.28 -2.66
N VAL A 86 0.33 -16.25 -2.60
CA VAL A 86 -1.00 -16.07 -1.97
C VAL A 86 -0.87 -15.63 -0.51
N GLY A 87 0.07 -16.23 0.25
CA GLY A 87 0.36 -15.82 1.63
C GLY A 87 0.82 -14.36 1.73
N ASN A 88 1.70 -13.91 0.83
CA ASN A 88 2.13 -12.51 0.78
C ASN A 88 0.96 -11.56 0.46
N TYR A 89 0.11 -11.91 -0.50
CA TYR A 89 -1.08 -11.13 -0.85
C TYR A 89 -2.09 -11.06 0.29
N ALA A 90 -2.28 -12.14 1.04
CA ALA A 90 -3.12 -12.12 2.23
C ALA A 90 -2.57 -11.13 3.28
N GLY A 91 -1.26 -11.09 3.48
CA GLY A 91 -0.62 -10.11 4.35
C GLY A 91 -0.77 -8.67 3.83
N TYR A 92 -0.64 -8.44 2.52
CA TYR A 92 -0.89 -7.12 1.92
C TYR A 92 -2.36 -6.69 2.06
N ALA A 93 -3.30 -7.61 1.91
CA ALA A 93 -4.72 -7.36 2.16
C ALA A 93 -4.96 -7.01 3.64
N ALA A 94 -4.32 -7.70 4.59
CA ALA A 94 -4.40 -7.38 6.01
C ALA A 94 -3.87 -5.97 6.32
N LEU A 95 -2.76 -5.54 5.70
CA LEU A 95 -2.25 -4.17 5.82
C LEU A 95 -3.24 -3.14 5.29
N PHE A 96 -3.86 -3.43 4.15
CA PHE A 96 -4.90 -2.57 3.58
C PHE A 96 -6.11 -2.43 4.53
N LEU A 97 -6.59 -3.55 5.08
CA LEU A 97 -7.68 -3.56 6.05
C LEU A 97 -7.31 -2.81 7.34
N LEU A 98 -6.08 -2.99 7.82
CA LEU A 98 -5.55 -2.21 8.96
C LEU A 98 -5.57 -0.72 8.65
N GLY A 99 -5.08 -0.30 7.48
CA GLY A 99 -5.15 1.09 7.02
C GLY A 99 -6.58 1.63 6.99
N ARG A 100 -7.54 0.82 6.53
CA ARG A 100 -8.96 1.17 6.54
C ARG A 100 -9.51 1.32 7.95
N GLY A 101 -9.11 0.46 8.87
CA GLY A 101 -9.47 0.54 10.29
C GLY A 101 -8.86 1.75 11.00
N LEU A 102 -7.69 2.21 10.56
CA LEU A 102 -7.02 3.41 11.09
C LEU A 102 -7.56 4.71 10.49
N LYS A 103 -8.28 4.66 9.36
CA LYS A 103 -8.86 5.84 8.69
C LYS A 103 -9.64 6.78 9.64
N PRO A 104 -10.48 6.32 10.58
CA PRO A 104 -11.20 7.19 11.50
C PRO A 104 -10.28 7.99 12.45
N LEU A 105 -9.06 7.51 12.68
CA LEU A 105 -8.06 8.18 13.52
C LEU A 105 -7.28 9.27 12.77
N VAL A 106 -7.44 9.34 11.44
CA VAL A 106 -6.75 10.32 10.60
C VAL A 106 -7.48 11.66 10.69
N PRO A 107 -6.84 12.71 11.25
CA PRO A 107 -7.49 14.00 11.37
C PRO A 107 -7.74 14.65 10.00
N GLY A 108 -8.81 15.44 9.92
CA GLY A 108 -9.10 16.26 8.74
C GLY A 108 -7.97 17.25 8.43
N THR A 109 -7.28 17.72 9.46
CA THR A 109 -6.15 18.66 9.38
C THR A 109 -4.93 18.01 8.72
N ARG A 110 -4.42 18.67 7.68
CA ARG A 110 -3.39 18.16 6.77
C ARG A 110 -2.13 17.64 7.50
N TRP A 111 -1.51 18.44 8.36
CA TRP A 111 -0.24 18.08 9.01
C TRP A 111 -0.35 17.00 10.09
N LEU A 112 -1.54 16.81 10.67
CA LEU A 112 -1.77 15.79 11.71
C LEU A 112 -1.96 14.37 11.13
N ARG A 113 -1.90 14.21 9.81
CA ARG A 113 -2.00 12.91 9.12
C ARG A 113 -0.68 12.13 9.13
N LEU A 114 0.44 12.80 9.40
CA LEU A 114 1.77 12.20 9.39
C LEU A 114 1.93 11.12 10.49
N PRO A 115 1.61 11.40 11.78
CA PRO A 115 1.75 10.39 12.83
C PRO A 115 0.95 9.10 12.60
N PRO A 116 -0.37 9.13 12.26
CA PRO A 116 -1.12 7.89 12.05
C PRO A 116 -0.64 7.10 10.82
N ALA A 117 -0.16 7.77 9.77
CA ALA A 117 0.39 7.10 8.59
C ALA A 117 1.69 6.36 8.92
N VAL A 118 2.62 7.03 9.59
CA VAL A 118 3.94 6.47 9.93
C VAL A 118 3.80 5.37 10.99
N LEU A 119 3.14 5.67 12.11
CA LEU A 119 2.96 4.70 13.20
C LEU A 119 2.13 3.49 12.74
N GLY A 120 1.08 3.73 11.95
CA GLY A 120 0.28 2.66 11.35
C GLY A 120 1.12 1.76 10.43
N SER A 121 1.96 2.35 9.59
CA SER A 121 2.87 1.61 8.71
C SER A 121 3.91 0.79 9.46
N LEU A 122 4.52 1.36 10.50
CA LEU A 122 5.47 0.65 11.36
C LEU A 122 4.80 -0.53 12.07
N LEU A 123 3.62 -0.31 12.66
CA LEU A 123 2.84 -1.38 13.28
C LEU A 123 2.48 -2.47 12.27
N GLY A 124 2.02 -2.08 11.07
CA GLY A 124 1.70 -3.00 10.00
C GLY A 124 2.89 -3.90 9.61
N VAL A 125 4.08 -3.31 9.44
CA VAL A 125 5.31 -4.05 9.16
C VAL A 125 5.65 -5.02 10.30
N MET A 126 5.56 -4.58 11.56
CA MET A 126 5.86 -5.43 12.71
C MET A 126 4.89 -6.62 12.80
N LEU A 127 3.59 -6.39 12.57
CA LEU A 127 2.58 -7.44 12.55
C LEU A 127 2.81 -8.42 11.39
N PHE A 128 3.03 -7.91 10.18
CA PHE A 128 3.33 -8.73 9.01
C PHE A 128 4.58 -9.59 9.25
N TYR A 129 5.65 -8.98 9.78
CA TYR A 129 6.89 -9.66 10.11
C TYR A 129 6.69 -10.77 11.14
N GLY A 130 5.99 -10.46 12.24
CA GLY A 130 5.70 -11.43 13.30
C GLY A 130 4.89 -12.62 12.76
N VAL A 131 3.83 -12.36 12.01
CA VAL A 131 2.96 -13.41 11.44
C VAL A 131 3.71 -14.26 10.44
N THR A 132 4.41 -13.65 9.48
CA THR A 132 5.10 -14.39 8.40
C THR A 132 6.24 -15.24 8.94
N ASN A 133 7.06 -14.73 9.87
CA ASN A 133 8.12 -15.53 10.49
C ASN A 133 7.56 -16.61 11.42
N THR A 134 6.42 -16.38 12.07
CA THR A 134 5.73 -17.42 12.84
C THR A 134 5.22 -18.54 11.93
N LEU A 135 4.68 -18.20 10.76
CA LEU A 135 4.28 -19.20 9.77
C LEU A 135 5.48 -19.98 9.21
N SER A 136 6.60 -19.31 8.93
CA SER A 136 7.86 -19.98 8.58
C SER A 136 8.30 -20.94 9.68
N TRP A 137 8.30 -20.49 10.94
CA TRP A 137 8.61 -21.33 12.09
C TRP A 137 7.68 -22.54 12.21
N LEU A 138 6.38 -22.40 11.91
CA LEU A 138 5.43 -23.53 11.96
C LEU A 138 5.64 -24.53 10.82
N ARG A 139 5.97 -24.06 9.61
CA ARG A 139 5.95 -24.88 8.38
C ARG A 139 7.31 -25.41 7.96
N ASP A 140 8.37 -24.62 8.12
CA ASP A 140 9.71 -25.00 7.66
C ASP A 140 10.34 -25.98 8.67
N PRO A 141 10.70 -27.21 8.26
CA PRO A 141 11.34 -28.19 9.13
C PRO A 141 12.73 -27.74 9.61
N ALA A 142 13.35 -26.73 8.99
CA ALA A 142 14.62 -26.16 9.43
C ALA A 142 14.55 -25.54 10.83
N TYR A 143 13.36 -25.15 11.31
CA TYR A 143 13.20 -24.61 12.66
C TYR A 143 12.71 -25.67 13.65
N ALA A 144 13.44 -25.80 14.76
CA ALA A 144 12.96 -26.50 15.94
C ALA A 144 11.64 -25.89 16.44
N LYS A 145 10.63 -26.71 16.74
CA LYS A 145 9.32 -26.26 17.24
C LYS A 145 9.36 -25.92 18.73
N THR A 146 10.27 -25.01 19.08
CA THR A 146 10.51 -24.50 20.43
C THR A 146 10.55 -22.97 20.40
N LEU A 147 10.49 -22.33 21.57
CA LEU A 147 10.63 -20.88 21.68
C LEU A 147 11.96 -20.37 21.10
N ALA A 148 13.04 -21.12 21.29
CA ALA A 148 14.34 -20.79 20.71
C ALA A 148 14.31 -20.83 19.18
N GLY A 149 13.66 -21.85 18.57
CA GLY A 149 13.50 -21.91 17.12
C GLY A 149 12.61 -20.81 16.56
N TRP A 150 11.57 -20.41 17.30
CA TRP A 150 10.75 -19.24 16.93
C TRP A 150 11.57 -17.94 16.98
N TRP A 151 12.41 -17.78 18.00
CA TRP A 151 13.34 -16.64 18.09
C TRP A 151 14.36 -16.64 16.95
N THR A 152 14.88 -17.81 16.56
CA THR A 152 15.74 -17.95 15.37
C THR A 152 15.00 -17.49 14.12
N ALA A 153 13.74 -17.90 13.91
CA ALA A 153 12.94 -17.44 12.77
C ALA A 153 12.77 -15.91 12.76
N LEU A 154 12.58 -15.28 13.94
CA LEU A 154 12.45 -13.84 14.09
C LEU A 154 13.74 -13.04 13.97
N THR A 155 14.92 -13.68 13.91
CA THR A 155 16.20 -12.97 13.92
C THR A 155 17.11 -13.42 12.79
N THR A 156 17.54 -14.68 12.85
CA THR A 156 18.59 -15.22 11.98
C THR A 156 18.03 -15.86 10.73
N GLY A 157 16.84 -16.45 10.80
CA GLY A 157 16.26 -17.22 9.71
C GLY A 157 16.96 -18.57 9.47
N SER A 158 16.61 -19.23 8.36
CA SER A 158 17.14 -20.53 7.95
C SER A 158 18.57 -20.39 7.40
N ALA A 159 19.42 -21.38 7.66
CA ALA A 159 20.81 -21.38 7.17
C ALA A 159 20.88 -21.24 5.63
N GLY A 160 21.87 -20.49 5.15
CA GLY A 160 22.05 -20.22 3.71
C GLY A 160 21.25 -19.03 3.17
N TRP A 161 20.39 -18.41 4.00
CA TRP A 161 19.60 -17.23 3.63
C TRP A 161 20.02 -15.99 4.45
N PRO A 162 19.72 -14.77 3.95
CA PRO A 162 19.95 -13.56 4.71
C PRO A 162 19.13 -13.50 6.00
N GLU A 163 19.70 -12.87 7.03
CA GLU A 163 19.06 -12.76 8.34
C GLU A 163 17.72 -12.01 8.29
N THR A 164 16.68 -12.57 8.90
CA THR A 164 15.32 -12.04 8.85
C THR A 164 15.20 -10.66 9.51
N TRP A 165 15.99 -10.37 10.55
CA TRP A 165 15.99 -9.04 11.18
C TRP A 165 16.43 -7.93 10.22
N LYS A 166 17.28 -8.22 9.23
CA LYS A 166 17.71 -7.25 8.21
C LYS A 166 16.53 -6.87 7.31
N PHE A 167 15.67 -7.84 7.00
CA PHE A 167 14.43 -7.58 6.27
C PHE A 167 13.49 -6.69 7.08
N LEU A 168 13.29 -6.98 8.36
CA LEU A 168 12.49 -6.12 9.25
C LEU A 168 13.02 -4.69 9.27
N ARG A 169 14.33 -4.51 9.51
CA ARG A 169 14.97 -3.19 9.51
C ARG A 169 14.69 -2.42 8.23
N ASN A 170 14.91 -3.06 7.08
CA ASN A 170 14.73 -2.42 5.78
C ASN A 170 13.26 -2.06 5.53
N SER A 171 12.33 -2.95 5.88
CA SER A 171 10.89 -2.70 5.79
C SER A 171 10.43 -1.57 6.72
N LEU A 172 10.96 -1.46 7.94
CA LEU A 172 10.64 -0.37 8.87
C LEU A 172 11.11 0.97 8.32
N LEU A 173 12.36 1.04 7.83
CA LEU A 173 12.94 2.25 7.25
C LEU A 173 12.17 2.69 6.00
N SER A 174 11.94 1.78 5.05
CA SER A 174 11.19 2.11 3.84
C SER A 174 9.75 2.49 4.17
N SER A 175 9.12 1.79 5.13
CA SER A 175 7.73 2.07 5.47
C SER A 175 7.55 3.40 6.18
N ALA A 176 8.49 3.81 7.04
CA ALA A 176 8.49 5.15 7.62
C ALA A 176 8.66 6.23 6.55
N LEU A 177 9.62 6.04 5.63
CA LEU A 177 9.90 6.98 4.55
C LEU A 177 8.69 7.14 3.62
N PHE A 178 8.19 6.04 3.08
CA PHE A 178 7.13 6.09 2.07
C PHE A 178 5.79 6.49 2.67
N SER A 179 5.44 6.05 3.88
CA SER A 179 4.19 6.51 4.52
C SER A 179 4.23 8.00 4.85
N ALA A 180 5.39 8.55 5.22
CA ALA A 180 5.57 9.99 5.36
C ALA A 180 5.37 10.71 4.01
N LEU A 181 5.98 10.22 2.93
CA LEU A 181 5.80 10.78 1.59
C LEU A 181 4.34 10.70 1.13
N PHE A 182 3.63 9.60 1.39
CA PHE A 182 2.19 9.48 1.12
C PHE A 182 1.39 10.52 1.90
N ALA A 183 1.64 10.66 3.20
CA ALA A 183 0.94 11.62 4.03
C ALA A 183 1.18 13.06 3.56
N VAL A 184 2.40 13.41 3.11
CA VAL A 184 2.72 14.74 2.58
C VAL A 184 2.10 14.96 1.20
N ALA A 185 2.24 14.01 0.28
CA ALA A 185 1.66 14.11 -1.07
C ALA A 185 0.13 14.25 -1.02
N TRP A 186 -0.53 13.52 -0.12
CA TRP A 186 -1.97 13.60 0.09
C TRP A 186 -2.43 14.93 0.72
N GLN A 187 -1.53 15.69 1.36
CA GLN A 187 -1.81 17.05 1.81
C GLN A 187 -1.73 18.07 0.67
N ALA A 188 -0.89 17.81 -0.35
CA ALA A 188 -0.70 18.68 -1.50
C ALA A 188 -1.79 18.49 -2.57
N ALA A 189 -2.50 17.36 -2.56
CA ALA A 189 -3.63 17.11 -3.47
C ALA A 189 -4.78 18.10 -3.21
N PRO A 190 -5.28 18.80 -4.24
CA PRO A 190 -6.48 19.63 -4.12
C PRO A 190 -7.65 18.79 -3.61
N SER A 191 -8.32 19.26 -2.57
CA SER A 191 -9.58 18.67 -2.14
C SER A 191 -10.60 18.91 -3.25
N GLU A 192 -11.08 17.86 -3.91
CA GLU A 192 -12.34 17.93 -4.65
C GLU A 192 -13.39 18.44 -3.65
N SER A 193 -13.84 19.68 -3.82
CA SER A 193 -14.91 20.23 -3.01
C SER A 193 -16.19 19.42 -3.27
N PRO A 194 -17.02 19.13 -2.26
CA PRO A 194 -18.29 18.42 -2.45
C PRO A 194 -19.29 19.06 -3.44
N GLN A 195 -18.99 20.23 -4.00
CA GLN A 195 -19.90 20.96 -4.91
C GLN A 195 -20.01 20.37 -6.32
N GLU A 196 -19.10 19.49 -6.77
CA GLU A 196 -19.22 18.87 -8.11
C GLU A 196 -20.14 17.63 -8.17
N LYS A 197 -20.75 17.22 -7.05
CA LYS A 197 -21.79 16.16 -7.05
C LYS A 197 -23.16 16.73 -6.65
N GLY A 198 -23.82 17.33 -7.63
CA GLY A 198 -25.28 17.38 -7.67
C GLY A 198 -25.93 18.71 -7.29
N GLU A 199 -25.60 19.80 -7.98
CA GLU A 199 -26.59 20.85 -8.22
C GLU A 199 -27.26 20.56 -9.57
N CYS A 200 -28.30 19.73 -9.57
CA CYS A 200 -29.33 19.85 -10.58
C CYS A 200 -30.07 21.16 -10.26
N THR A 201 -29.64 22.26 -10.86
CA THR A 201 -30.42 23.50 -10.87
C THR A 201 -31.78 23.16 -11.48
N PRO A 202 -32.91 23.34 -10.78
CA PRO A 202 -34.21 23.28 -11.44
C PRO A 202 -34.22 24.36 -12.53
N PRO A 203 -34.84 24.13 -13.70
CA PRO A 203 -34.99 25.19 -14.68
C PRO A 203 -35.72 26.36 -14.03
N ALA A 204 -35.14 27.55 -14.17
CA ALA A 204 -35.78 28.79 -13.77
C ALA A 204 -37.15 28.89 -14.45
N GLU A 205 -38.22 28.94 -13.64
CA GLU A 205 -39.51 29.40 -14.13
C GLU A 205 -39.33 30.86 -14.55
N VAL A 206 -39.54 31.10 -15.86
CA VAL A 206 -39.48 32.41 -16.47
C VAL A 206 -40.66 33.23 -15.94
N ASP A 207 -40.34 34.39 -15.40
CA ASP A 207 -41.26 35.42 -14.91
C ASP A 207 -42.38 35.70 -15.90
N GLY A 208 -43.62 35.66 -15.38
CA GLY A 208 -44.83 36.13 -16.03
C GLY A 208 -45.54 37.14 -15.14
N GLU A 209 -44.86 38.25 -14.78
CA GLU A 209 -45.53 39.45 -14.28
C GLU A 209 -45.82 40.39 -15.45
N ALA A 210 -47.07 40.38 -15.90
CA ALA A 210 -47.69 41.56 -16.48
C ALA A 210 -48.91 41.89 -15.62
N GLU A 211 -48.71 42.88 -14.74
CA GLU A 211 -49.79 43.60 -14.07
C GLU A 211 -50.77 44.16 -15.11
N GLU A 212 -52.06 43.93 -14.90
CA GLU A 212 -53.07 44.95 -15.21
C GLU A 212 -54.08 44.99 -14.06
N ARG A 213 -53.82 45.89 -13.11
CA ARG A 213 -54.85 46.45 -12.22
C ARG A 213 -55.51 47.60 -12.98
N THR A 214 -56.83 47.59 -13.15
CA THR A 214 -57.77 48.63 -12.66
C THR A 214 -59.12 48.58 -13.41
N ALA A 215 -60.18 48.32 -12.64
CA ALA A 215 -61.54 48.90 -12.67
C ALA A 215 -62.61 47.83 -12.39
#